data_AF-A0A3D3DDN6-F1
#
_entry.id   AF-A0A3D3DDN6-F1
#
_cell.length_a   1.000
_cell.length_b   1.000
_cell.length_c   1.000
_cell.angle_alpha   90.00
_cell.angle_beta   90.00
_cell.angle_gamma   90.00
#
_symmetry.space_group_name_H-M   'P 1'
#
loop_
_entity.id
_entity.type
_entity.pdbx_description
1 polymer ?
#
loop_
_entity_poly.entity_id
_entity_poly.type
_entity_poly.pdbx_seq_one_letter_code
_entity_poly.pdbx_strand_id
1 'polypeptide(L)'
;MKATIIPIGNSKGIRIPKAVLEQCHIEKEVFLEIKGENIIIKPIKKQSRKGWEKYFKKMKENKDDQLIINDGVDLDMADWEW
;
A
#
# COMPACT_ATOMS: atom_id res chain seq x y z
N MET A 1 -16.63 -23.95 0.36
CA MET A 1 -15.58 -24.53 1.24
C MET A 1 -16.05 -24.42 2.67
N LYS A 2 -15.84 -25.45 3.51
CA LYS A 2 -16.12 -25.38 4.95
C LYS A 2 -14.78 -25.19 5.68
N ALA A 3 -14.74 -24.29 6.67
CA ALA A 3 -13.57 -24.04 7.49
C ALA A 3 -13.95 -24.19 8.97
N THR A 4 -12.99 -24.64 9.79
CA THR A 4 -13.19 -24.79 11.23
C THR A 4 -12.78 -23.52 11.95
N ILE A 5 -13.57 -23.12 12.94
CA ILE A 5 -13.23 -22.06 13.89
C ILE A 5 -12.51 -22.70 15.08
N ILE A 6 -11.32 -22.19 15.41
CA ILE A 6 -10.50 -22.67 16.54
C ILE A 6 -10.38 -21.58 17.62
N PRO A 7 -10.33 -21.94 18.92
CA PRO A 7 -10.09 -20.97 19.98
C PRO A 7 -8.63 -20.47 19.95
N ILE A 8 -8.44 -19.17 20.19
CA ILE A 8 -7.13 -18.52 20.36
C ILE A 8 -7.27 -17.56 21.55
N GLY A 9 -7.09 -18.08 22.77
CA GLY A 9 -7.38 -17.31 24.00
C GLY A 9 -8.83 -16.81 24.04
N ASN A 10 -9.02 -15.51 24.23
CA ASN A 10 -10.35 -14.86 24.18
C ASN A 10 -10.86 -14.60 22.74
N SER A 11 -10.08 -14.99 21.73
CA SER A 11 -10.42 -14.81 20.31
C SER A 11 -10.68 -16.16 19.63
N LYS A 12 -11.07 -16.10 18.36
CA LYS A 12 -11.26 -17.27 17.51
C LYS A 12 -10.53 -17.07 16.19
N GLY A 13 -9.96 -18.14 15.63
CA GLY A 13 -9.30 -18.15 14.33
C GLY A 13 -10.02 -19.04 13.33
N ILE A 14 -9.88 -18.74 12.03
CA ILE A 14 -10.37 -19.57 10.93
C ILE A 14 -9.15 -20.13 10.20
N ARG A 15 -9.09 -21.46 9.99
CA ARG A 15 -8.04 -22.07 9.17
C ARG A 15 -8.38 -21.91 7.68
N ILE A 16 -7.63 -21.05 7.00
CA ILE A 16 -7.75 -20.81 5.55
C ILE A 16 -6.65 -21.61 4.83
N PRO A 17 -6.97 -22.46 3.84
CA PRO A 17 -5.95 -23.18 3.09
C PRO A 17 -4.96 -22.25 2.39
N LYS A 18 -3.69 -22.65 2.32
CA LYS A 18 -2.61 -21.87 1.67
C LYS A 18 -2.97 -21.43 0.25
N ALA A 19 -3.55 -22.33 -0.55
CA ALA A 19 -3.97 -22.03 -1.92
C ALA A 19 -5.00 -20.88 -2.01
N VAL A 20 -5.89 -20.75 -1.01
CA VAL A 20 -6.87 -19.64 -0.99
C VAL A 20 -6.18 -18.32 -0.62
N LEU A 21 -5.24 -18.35 0.34
CA LEU A 21 -4.45 -17.16 0.68
C LEU A 21 -3.65 -16.66 -0.52
N GLU A 22 -3.04 -17.57 -1.29
CA GLU A 22 -2.29 -17.24 -2.51
C GLU A 22 -3.19 -16.66 -3.60
N GLN A 23 -4.34 -17.29 -3.88
CA GLN A 23 -5.32 -16.78 -4.86
C GLN A 23 -5.83 -15.38 -4.49
N CYS A 24 -6.01 -15.12 -3.19
CA CYS A 24 -6.44 -13.83 -2.68
C CYS A 24 -5.30 -12.82 -2.46
N HIS A 25 -4.05 -13.20 -2.75
CA HIS A 25 -2.85 -12.37 -2.54
C HIS A 25 -2.75 -11.84 -1.08
N ILE A 26 -3.11 -12.70 -0.12
CA ILE A 26 -3.05 -12.40 1.31
C ILE A 26 -1.71 -12.92 1.87
N GLU A 27 -0.91 -12.03 2.45
CA GLU A 27 0.36 -12.36 3.09
C GLU A 27 0.21 -12.44 4.63
N LYS A 28 0.37 -11.31 5.32
CA LYS A 28 0.48 -11.25 6.78
C LYS A 28 -0.69 -10.54 7.46
N GLU A 29 -1.23 -9.51 6.82
CA GLU A 29 -2.24 -8.63 7.40
C GLU A 29 -3.42 -8.46 6.43
N VAL A 30 -4.63 -8.34 6.98
CA VAL A 30 -5.88 -8.19 6.24
C VAL A 30 -6.74 -7.10 6.85
N PHE A 31 -7.54 -6.45 6.02
CA PHE A 31 -8.69 -5.66 6.48
C PHE A 31 -9.90 -6.58 6.66
N LEU A 32 -10.58 -6.42 7.79
CA LEU A 32 -11.84 -7.10 8.08
C LEU A 32 -12.97 -6.07 8.04
N GLU A 33 -14.02 -6.36 7.28
CA GLU A 33 -15.22 -5.55 7.19
C GLU A 33 -16.44 -6.42 7.48
N ILE A 34 -17.34 -5.96 8.37
CA ILE A 34 -18.59 -6.65 8.68
C ILE A 34 -19.68 -6.09 7.77
N LYS A 35 -20.29 -6.94 6.96
CA LYS A 35 -21.40 -6.58 6.06
C LYS A 35 -22.60 -7.50 6.31
N GLY A 36 -23.53 -7.03 7.14
CA GLY A 36 -24.64 -7.84 7.64
C GLY A 36 -24.11 -9.00 8.49
N GLU A 37 -24.43 -10.22 8.09
CA GLU A 37 -23.97 -11.46 8.75
C GLU A 37 -22.65 -12.00 8.18
N ASN A 38 -22.00 -11.26 7.27
CA ASN A 38 -20.79 -11.70 6.58
C ASN A 38 -19.56 -10.92 7.05
N ILE A 39 -18.41 -11.61 7.11
CA ILE A 39 -17.09 -10.99 7.27
C ILE A 39 -16.42 -10.99 5.89
N ILE A 40 -16.08 -9.80 5.40
CA ILE A 40 -15.30 -9.61 4.18
C ILE A 40 -13.84 -9.42 4.59
N ILE A 41 -12.96 -10.29 4.06
CA ILE A 41 -11.52 -10.25 4.31
C ILE A 41 -10.83 -9.72 3.06
N LYS A 42 -10.10 -8.61 3.17
CA LYS A 42 -9.37 -7.97 2.06
C LYS A 42 -7.86 -8.00 2.35
N PRO A 43 -7.00 -8.33 1.37
CA PRO A 43 -5.55 -8.27 1.57
C PRO A 43 -5.12 -6.83 1.86
N ILE A 44 -4.22 -6.65 2.84
CA ILE A 44 -3.49 -5.40 2.96
C ILE A 44 -2.37 -5.42 1.93
N LYS A 45 -2.60 -4.73 0.80
CA LYS A 45 -1.52 -4.43 -0.12
C LYS A 45 -0.58 -3.46 0.59
N LYS A 46 0.71 -3.77 0.66
CA LYS A 46 1.72 -2.78 1.06
C LYS A 46 1.48 -1.54 0.22
N GLN A 47 1.17 -0.42 0.87
CA GLN A 47 1.03 0.83 0.16
C GLN A 47 2.38 1.17 -0.44
N SER A 48 2.45 1.24 -1.77
CA SER A 48 3.57 1.89 -2.44
C SER A 48 3.78 3.23 -1.76
N ARG A 49 5.03 3.56 -1.42
CA ARG A 49 5.39 4.83 -0.78
C ARG A 49 4.90 5.00 0.67
N LYS A 50 4.63 3.90 1.40
CA LYS A 50 4.34 3.97 2.84
C LYS A 50 5.43 4.77 3.57
N GLY A 51 5.03 5.84 4.24
CA GLY A 51 5.93 6.73 4.96
C GLY A 51 6.50 7.90 4.15
N TRP A 52 6.29 7.96 2.82
CA TRP A 52 6.75 9.08 2.00
C TRP A 52 6.22 10.41 2.52
N GLU A 53 4.94 10.49 2.91
CA GLU A 53 4.36 11.71 3.49
C GLU A 53 5.25 12.31 4.61
N LYS A 54 5.78 11.48 5.50
CA LYS A 54 6.68 11.91 6.58
C LYS A 54 8.01 12.41 6.02
N TYR A 55 8.59 11.71 5.04
CA TYR A 55 9.86 12.11 4.43
C TYR A 55 9.72 13.39 3.59
N PHE A 56 8.62 13.58 2.87
CA PHE A 56 8.35 14.80 2.11
C PHE A 56 8.14 16.02 3.03
N LYS A 57 7.43 15.85 4.16
CA LYS A 57 7.33 16.90 5.19
C LYS A 57 8.72 17.30 5.70
N LYS A 58 9.56 16.32 6.03
CA LYS A 58 10.94 16.57 6.49
C LYS A 58 11.82 17.21 5.42
N MET A 59 11.69 16.77 4.17
CA MET A 59 12.40 17.36 3.01
C MET A 59 12.05 18.85 2.88
N LYS A 60 10.78 19.21 3.05
CA LYS A 60 10.33 20.61 3.04
C LYS A 60 10.90 21.42 4.20
N GLU A 61 10.85 20.87 5.42
CA GLU A 61 11.41 21.50 6.62
C GLU A 61 12.92 21.80 6.45
N ASN A 62 13.64 20.86 5.86
CA ASN A 62 15.07 20.98 5.57
C ASN A 62 15.39 21.84 4.35
N LYS A 63 14.40 22.22 3.53
CA LYS A 63 14.58 22.84 2.20
C LYS A 63 15.38 21.97 1.21
N ASP A 64 15.34 20.65 1.41
CA ASP A 64 15.90 19.67 0.49
C ASP A 64 15.05 19.52 -0.79
N ASP A 65 13.91 20.23 -0.89
CA ASP A 65 12.97 20.22 -2.02
C ASP A 65 13.26 21.26 -3.11
N GLN A 66 14.47 21.81 -3.13
CA GLN A 66 14.90 22.72 -4.19
C GLN A 66 15.32 21.97 -5.46
N LEU A 67 15.03 22.58 -6.61
CA LEU A 67 15.46 22.08 -7.90
C LEU A 67 16.98 22.20 -8.02
N ILE A 68 17.66 21.09 -8.32
CA ILE A 68 19.10 21.06 -8.61
C ILE A 68 19.37 21.64 -10.00
N ILE A 69 18.47 21.36 -10.94
CA ILE A 69 18.50 21.85 -12.32
C ILE A 69 17.29 22.75 -12.49
N ASN A 70 17.50 23.95 -13.02
CA ASN A 70 16.41 24.87 -13.35
C ASN A 70 15.42 24.16 -14.30
N ASP A 71 14.14 24.16 -13.93
CA ASP A 71 13.05 23.56 -14.70
C ASP A 71 12.42 24.55 -15.69
N GLY A 72 12.99 25.75 -15.80
CA GLY A 72 12.71 26.69 -16.87
C GLY A 72 12.91 26.02 -18.22
N VAL A 73 11.83 25.95 -18.99
CA VAL A 73 11.89 25.54 -20.39
C VAL A 73 12.64 26.62 -21.14
N ASP A 74 13.79 26.26 -21.70
CA ASP A 74 14.51 27.12 -22.64
C ASP A 74 13.73 27.16 -23.96
N LEU A 75 12.86 28.16 -24.09
CA LEU A 75 12.06 28.39 -25.30
C LEU A 75 12.90 28.95 -26.45
N ASP A 76 14.17 29.34 -26.19
CA ASP A 76 15.10 29.90 -27.16
C ASP A 76 15.97 28.81 -27.82
N MET A 77 15.58 27.53 -27.68
CA MET A 77 16.10 26.39 -28.44
C MET A 77 15.66 26.48 -29.92
N ALA A 78 16.10 27.55 -30.59
CA ALA A 78 15.79 27.91 -31.97
C ALA A 78 16.59 27.09 -33.00
N ASP A 79 17.56 26.27 -32.57
CA ASP A 79 18.50 25.57 -33.46
C ASP A 79 18.47 24.03 -33.31
N TRP A 80 17.30 23.46 -33.03
CA TRP A 80 17.12 22.01 -33.03
C TRP A 80 16.81 21.51 -34.44
N GLU A 81 17.84 21.05 -35.16
CA GLU A 81 17.67 20.25 -36.37
C GLU A 81 17.71 18.75 -36.05
N TRP A 82 16.74 18.02 -36.57
CA TRP A 82 16.59 16.56 -36.41
C TRP A 82 17.55 15.78 -37.32
#